data_AF-M9LZ96-F1
#
_entry.id   AF-M9LZ96-F1
#
_cell.length_a   1.000
_cell.length_b   1.000
_cell.length_c   1.000
_cell.angle_alpha   90.00
_cell.angle_beta   90.00
_cell.angle_gamma   90.00
#
_symmetry.space_group_name_H-M   'P 1'
#
loop_
_entity.id
_entity.type
_entity.pdbx_description
1 polymer ?
#
loop_
_entity_poly.entity_id
_entity_poly.type
_entity_poly.pdbx_seq_one_letter_code
_entity_poly.pdbx_strand_id
1 'polypeptide(L)'
;MLGFLFLIALLAVGQQDASAEKVRPEFHAEKVEDAVSIAPKLLDSYTKSVNIGEKYGLDFKPSVTSVAVDATDTSRVGFGCSGIYRNNPSIESKEFSSASEYVEFYRSALTDEYIDELVASKPSYFAEKNIDSMKTEMGKLRILIQKTKDVATSKNKYYNDNSEPSMQKNWLVENCAEVWAVRDAILQGGKIDNVVLRSVNVETGSVKPFCKNCKITFKDFITSMK
;
A
#
# COMPACT_ATOMS: atom_id res chain seq x y z
N MET A 1 -63.69 48.63 7.81
CA MET A 1 -63.21 49.85 7.14
C MET A 1 -61.69 49.77 7.09
N LEU A 2 -61.13 49.82 5.87
CA LEU A 2 -59.72 50.00 5.49
C LEU A 2 -58.69 48.95 5.97
N GLY A 3 -57.81 48.40 5.12
CA GLY A 3 -57.55 48.67 3.71
C GLY A 3 -56.37 47.83 3.18
N PHE A 4 -56.50 47.48 1.90
CA PHE A 4 -55.46 47.39 0.84
C PHE A 4 -54.13 46.63 1.08
N LEU A 5 -54.04 45.49 0.38
CA LEU A 5 -53.05 45.15 -0.67
C LEU A 5 -51.63 45.75 -0.56
N PHE A 6 -50.63 44.87 -0.45
CA PHE A 6 -49.51 44.87 -1.41
C PHE A 6 -49.00 43.44 -1.67
N LEU A 7 -48.76 43.20 -2.94
CA LEU A 7 -48.38 41.96 -3.61
C LEU A 7 -46.87 42.05 -3.91
N ILE A 8 -46.02 41.12 -3.45
CA ILE A 8 -44.70 40.86 -4.06
C ILE A 8 -44.43 39.35 -4.08
N ALA A 9 -43.94 38.92 -5.23
CA ALA A 9 -43.93 37.56 -5.76
C ALA A 9 -42.75 36.69 -5.31
N LEU A 10 -42.92 35.38 -5.61
CA LEU A 10 -41.96 34.31 -5.87
C LEU A 10 -40.47 34.58 -5.56
N LEU A 11 -39.85 33.65 -4.85
CA LEU A 11 -38.84 32.74 -5.45
C LEU A 11 -38.59 31.56 -4.50
N ALA A 12 -39.05 30.37 -4.93
CA ALA A 12 -38.57 29.10 -4.42
C ALA A 12 -37.17 28.87 -4.98
N VAL A 13 -36.16 28.77 -4.13
CA VAL A 13 -34.85 28.21 -4.50
C VAL A 13 -34.71 26.89 -3.78
N GLY A 14 -34.94 25.82 -4.53
CA GLY A 14 -34.55 24.48 -4.12
C GLY A 14 -33.03 24.44 -3.94
N GLN A 15 -32.58 23.98 -2.77
CA GLN A 15 -31.19 23.57 -2.59
C GLN A 15 -31.00 22.30 -3.41
N GLN A 16 -30.32 22.44 -4.56
CA GLN A 16 -29.77 21.33 -5.31
C GLN A 16 -28.60 20.73 -4.50
N ASP A 17 -28.69 19.42 -4.32
CA ASP A 17 -27.64 18.54 -3.88
C ASP A 17 -26.36 18.74 -4.72
N ALA A 18 -25.31 19.26 -4.10
CA ALA A 18 -23.96 19.15 -4.64
C ALA A 18 -23.36 17.82 -4.19
N SER A 19 -23.78 16.71 -4.83
CA SER A 19 -23.00 15.49 -4.79
C SER A 19 -21.70 15.74 -5.56
N ALA A 20 -20.60 15.92 -4.84
CA ALA A 20 -19.27 15.91 -5.42
C ALA A 20 -19.03 14.53 -6.06
N GLU A 21 -19.30 14.45 -7.37
CA GLU A 21 -18.92 13.33 -8.20
C GLU A 21 -17.39 13.25 -8.18
N LYS A 22 -16.85 12.26 -7.47
CA LYS A 22 -15.43 11.90 -7.55
C LYS A 22 -15.14 11.54 -9.00
N VAL A 23 -14.57 12.49 -9.74
CA VAL A 23 -13.93 12.21 -11.03
C VAL A 23 -12.88 11.15 -10.77
N ARG A 24 -13.19 9.90 -11.12
CA ARG A 24 -12.20 8.83 -11.13
C ARG A 24 -11.23 9.17 -12.27
N PRO A 25 -9.90 9.18 -12.03
CA PRO A 25 -8.95 9.36 -13.12
C PRO A 25 -9.23 8.34 -14.22
N GLU A 26 -9.08 8.75 -15.48
CA GLU A 26 -9.27 7.88 -16.65
C GLU A 26 -8.39 6.62 -16.51
N PHE A 27 -9.03 5.54 -16.08
CA PHE A 27 -8.41 4.24 -15.92
C PHE A 27 -8.29 3.66 -17.33
N HIS A 28 -7.14 3.80 -17.97
CA HIS A 28 -6.89 3.23 -19.31
C HIS A 28 -6.91 1.69 -19.21
N ALA A 29 -8.04 1.08 -19.56
CA ALA A 29 -8.30 -0.34 -19.37
C ALA A 29 -7.21 -1.26 -19.97
N GLU A 30 -6.68 -0.92 -21.15
CA GLU A 30 -5.62 -1.68 -21.84
C GLU A 30 -4.33 -1.76 -21.02
N LYS A 31 -3.93 -0.65 -20.38
CA LYS A 31 -2.72 -0.60 -19.56
C LYS A 31 -2.82 -1.45 -18.29
N VAL A 32 -4.04 -1.64 -17.78
CA VAL A 32 -4.29 -2.54 -16.66
C VAL A 32 -4.05 -3.99 -17.08
N GLU A 33 -4.53 -4.40 -18.26
CA GLU A 33 -4.39 -5.79 -18.76
C GLU A 33 -2.92 -6.25 -18.85
N ASP A 34 -2.00 -5.35 -19.22
CA ASP A 34 -0.57 -5.66 -19.25
C ASP A 34 0.00 -5.92 -17.86
N ALA A 35 -0.22 -5.01 -16.91
CA ALA A 35 0.24 -5.18 -15.53
C ALA A 35 -0.36 -6.45 -14.88
N VAL A 36 -1.62 -6.71 -15.19
CA VAL A 36 -2.36 -7.92 -14.84
C VAL A 36 -1.69 -9.19 -15.37
N SER A 37 -1.28 -9.19 -16.64
CA SER A 37 -0.67 -10.33 -17.32
C SER A 37 0.76 -10.62 -16.82
N ILE A 38 1.54 -9.58 -16.48
CA ILE A 38 2.94 -9.76 -16.07
C ILE A 38 3.13 -10.01 -14.57
N ALA A 39 2.26 -9.47 -13.70
CA ALA A 39 2.40 -9.58 -12.25
C ALA A 39 2.58 -11.04 -11.75
N PRO A 40 1.84 -12.06 -12.26
CA PRO A 40 2.05 -13.44 -11.84
C PRO A 40 3.48 -13.94 -12.13
N LYS A 41 3.99 -13.67 -13.34
CA LYS A 41 5.32 -14.13 -13.77
C LYS A 41 6.44 -13.46 -12.95
N LEU A 42 6.30 -12.16 -12.70
CA LEU A 42 7.23 -11.40 -11.86
C LEU A 42 7.24 -11.94 -10.43
N LEU A 43 6.06 -12.19 -9.86
CA LEU A 43 5.92 -12.73 -8.52
C LEU A 43 6.49 -14.14 -8.41
N ASP A 44 6.16 -15.04 -9.33
CA ASP A 44 6.65 -16.43 -9.29
C ASP A 44 8.18 -16.48 -9.35
N SER A 45 8.79 -15.66 -10.22
CA SER A 45 10.25 -15.53 -10.31
C SER A 45 10.86 -14.99 -9.00
N TYR A 46 10.27 -13.91 -8.45
CA TYR A 46 10.72 -13.34 -7.18
C TYR A 46 10.60 -14.34 -6.03
N THR A 47 9.43 -14.96 -5.85
CA THR A 47 9.18 -15.96 -4.81
C THR A 47 10.13 -17.14 -4.92
N LYS A 48 10.40 -17.64 -6.13
CA LYS A 48 11.40 -18.70 -6.34
C LYS A 48 12.78 -18.26 -5.87
N SER A 49 13.24 -17.06 -6.27
CA SER A 49 14.56 -16.54 -5.87
C SER A 49 14.69 -16.33 -4.35
N VAL A 50 13.60 -15.95 -3.67
CA VAL A 50 13.55 -15.86 -2.20
C VAL A 50 13.62 -17.25 -1.58
N ASN A 51 12.81 -18.20 -2.06
CA ASN A 51 12.69 -19.53 -1.48
C ASN A 51 13.99 -20.35 -1.58
N ILE A 52 14.73 -20.20 -2.68
CA ILE A 52 16.05 -20.88 -2.85
C ILE A 52 17.22 -20.09 -2.24
N GLY A 53 16.95 -18.96 -1.58
CA GLY A 53 17.96 -18.12 -0.94
C GLY A 53 18.83 -17.29 -1.89
N GLU A 54 18.58 -17.30 -3.20
CA GLU A 54 19.33 -16.50 -4.18
C GLU A 54 19.19 -15.00 -3.91
N LYS A 55 18.00 -14.56 -3.50
CA LYS A 55 17.72 -13.13 -3.30
C LYS A 55 18.28 -12.58 -1.99
N TYR A 56 18.13 -13.34 -0.90
CA TYR A 56 18.32 -12.84 0.47
C TYR A 56 19.01 -13.85 1.42
N GLY A 57 19.53 -14.96 0.90
CA GLY A 57 20.08 -16.05 1.71
C GLY A 57 19.01 -17.05 2.19
N LEU A 58 19.46 -18.25 2.55
CA LEU A 58 18.59 -19.39 2.93
C LEU A 58 17.91 -19.22 4.30
N ASP A 59 18.41 -18.33 5.15
CA ASP A 59 17.89 -18.10 6.50
C ASP A 59 16.63 -17.20 6.49
N PHE A 60 16.46 -16.39 5.44
CA PHE A 60 15.29 -15.53 5.32
C PHE A 60 14.11 -16.28 4.70
N LYS A 61 13.19 -16.72 5.56
CA LYS A 61 11.99 -17.48 5.18
C LYS A 61 10.70 -16.72 5.48
N PRO A 62 10.29 -15.74 4.67
CA PRO A 62 9.02 -15.03 4.86
C PRO A 62 7.83 -15.95 4.54
N SER A 63 6.68 -15.71 5.18
CA SER A 63 5.47 -16.50 4.90
C SER A 63 4.80 -16.11 3.59
N VAL A 64 4.87 -14.83 3.22
CA VAL A 64 4.23 -14.26 2.04
C VAL A 64 5.21 -13.37 1.30
N THR A 65 5.15 -13.44 -0.03
CA THR A 65 5.77 -12.48 -0.95
C THR A 65 4.68 -11.80 -1.77
N SER A 66 4.90 -10.55 -2.13
CA SER A 66 3.99 -9.74 -2.94
C SER A 66 4.73 -8.98 -4.03
N VAL A 67 4.01 -8.69 -5.11
CA VAL A 67 4.44 -7.78 -6.19
C VAL A 67 3.38 -6.70 -6.38
N ALA A 68 3.83 -5.46 -6.58
CA ALA A 68 3.02 -4.33 -7.02
C ALA A 68 3.56 -3.85 -8.37
N VAL A 69 2.70 -3.76 -9.38
CA VAL A 69 3.05 -3.30 -10.73
C VAL A 69 2.22 -2.07 -11.05
N ASP A 70 2.85 -0.94 -11.37
CA ASP A 70 2.12 0.23 -11.87
C ASP A 70 1.52 -0.08 -13.25
N ALA A 71 0.19 -0.02 -13.35
CA ALA A 71 -0.52 -0.26 -14.60
C ALA A 71 -0.12 0.74 -15.70
N THR A 72 0.25 1.96 -15.35
CA THR A 72 0.56 2.99 -16.36
C THR A 72 1.98 2.91 -16.91
N ASP A 73 2.88 2.20 -16.20
CA ASP A 73 4.28 1.96 -16.56
C ASP A 73 4.77 0.68 -15.88
N THR A 74 4.69 -0.44 -16.61
CA THR A 74 5.02 -1.77 -16.09
C THR A 74 6.50 -1.98 -15.75
N SER A 75 7.37 -0.99 -16.01
CA SER A 75 8.75 -1.01 -15.52
C SER A 75 8.85 -0.65 -14.02
N ARG A 76 7.81 -0.01 -13.46
CA ARG A 76 7.75 0.39 -12.05
C ARG A 76 7.15 -0.73 -11.23
N VAL A 77 8.03 -1.66 -10.86
CA VAL A 77 7.68 -2.87 -10.11
C VAL A 77 8.25 -2.79 -8.71
N GLY A 78 7.41 -3.07 -7.72
CA GLY A 78 7.81 -3.22 -6.33
C GLY A 78 7.63 -4.63 -5.83
N PHE A 79 8.58 -5.09 -5.01
CA PHE A 79 8.51 -6.40 -4.36
C PHE A 79 8.53 -6.26 -2.84
N GLY A 80 7.89 -7.18 -2.14
CA GLY A 80 7.84 -7.17 -0.68
C GLY A 80 7.72 -8.56 -0.09
N CYS A 81 8.32 -8.74 1.08
CA CYS A 81 8.19 -9.93 1.91
C CYS A 81 7.52 -9.58 3.25
N SER A 82 6.72 -10.51 3.78
CA SER A 82 6.12 -10.35 5.10
C SER A 82 7.15 -10.55 6.22
N GLY A 83 6.94 -9.87 7.35
CA GLY A 83 7.77 -10.03 8.55
C GLY A 83 8.47 -8.73 8.91
N ILE A 84 7.95 -8.00 9.89
CA ILE A 84 8.59 -6.75 10.39
C ILE A 84 9.15 -6.88 11.81
N TYR A 85 9.06 -8.06 12.40
CA TYR A 85 9.50 -8.30 13.78
C TYR A 85 10.93 -8.84 13.87
N ARG A 86 11.62 -8.89 12.72
CA ARG A 86 12.96 -9.46 12.53
C ARG A 86 13.58 -8.84 11.28
N ASN A 87 14.85 -9.16 11.03
CA ASN A 87 15.54 -8.74 9.82
C ASN A 87 14.75 -9.18 8.57
N ASN A 88 14.37 -8.18 7.77
CA ASN A 88 13.65 -8.32 6.53
C ASN A 88 14.42 -7.60 5.41
N PRO A 89 15.32 -8.33 4.73
CA PRO A 89 16.17 -7.77 3.69
C PRO A 89 15.41 -7.34 2.44
N SER A 90 14.10 -7.61 2.31
CA SER A 90 13.29 -7.01 1.25
C SER A 90 12.97 -5.54 1.50
N ILE A 91 13.19 -5.04 2.73
CA ILE A 91 13.00 -3.63 3.10
C ILE A 91 14.38 -2.99 3.23
N GLU A 92 15.15 -3.49 4.21
CA GLU A 92 16.55 -3.19 4.45
C GLU A 92 17.11 -4.25 5.41
N SER A 93 18.32 -4.75 5.12
CA SER A 93 18.99 -5.70 6.00
C SER A 93 19.61 -4.97 7.18
N LYS A 94 19.09 -5.20 8.38
CA LYS A 94 19.58 -4.58 9.60
C LYS A 94 19.36 -5.52 10.77
N GLU A 95 20.33 -5.62 11.67
CA GLU A 95 20.21 -6.43 12.88
C GLU A 95 19.88 -5.53 14.07
N PHE A 96 18.83 -5.89 14.80
CA PHE A 96 18.37 -5.20 16.01
C PHE A 96 18.26 -6.18 17.17
N SER A 97 18.28 -5.64 18.39
CA SER A 97 18.29 -6.45 19.61
C SER A 97 16.90 -6.96 20.01
N SER A 98 15.84 -6.35 19.47
CA SER A 98 14.45 -6.66 19.82
C SER A 98 13.48 -6.49 18.66
N ALA A 99 12.34 -7.20 18.73
CA ALA A 99 11.25 -7.06 17.75
C ALA A 99 10.66 -5.64 17.71
N SER A 100 10.68 -4.91 18.83
CA SER A 100 10.19 -3.53 18.88
C SER A 100 11.07 -2.59 18.06
N GLU A 101 12.40 -2.72 18.16
CA GLU A 101 13.34 -1.94 17.35
C GLU A 101 13.13 -2.19 15.85
N TYR A 102 12.90 -3.45 15.45
CA TYR A 102 12.55 -3.77 14.06
C TYR A 102 11.27 -3.06 13.61
N VAL A 103 10.21 -3.12 14.42
CA VAL A 103 8.92 -2.49 14.10
C VAL A 103 9.08 -0.97 13.98
N GLU A 104 9.81 -0.34 14.89
CA GLU A 104 10.09 1.10 14.86
C GLU A 104 10.87 1.51 13.62
N PHE A 105 11.94 0.79 13.30
CA PHE A 105 12.74 1.04 12.10
C PHE A 105 11.92 0.87 10.82
N TYR A 106 11.13 -0.18 10.71
CA TYR A 106 10.31 -0.36 9.52
C TYR A 106 9.21 0.71 9.43
N ARG A 107 8.63 1.15 10.54
CA ARG A 107 7.70 2.30 10.52
C ARG A 107 8.41 3.58 10.06
N SER A 108 9.65 3.84 10.48
CA SER A 108 10.42 4.98 9.97
C SER A 108 10.74 4.85 8.48
N ALA A 109 10.91 3.62 7.97
CA ALA A 109 11.15 3.36 6.54
C ALA A 109 9.98 3.71 5.60
N LEU A 110 8.87 4.21 6.15
CA LEU A 110 7.72 4.73 5.43
C LEU A 110 7.64 6.27 5.46
N THR A 111 8.53 6.99 6.16
CA THR A 111 8.44 8.45 6.31
C THR A 111 9.15 9.20 5.20
N ASP A 112 8.93 10.51 5.12
CA ASP A 112 9.57 11.36 4.12
C ASP A 112 11.05 11.58 4.45
N GLU A 113 11.39 11.62 5.73
CA GLU A 113 12.77 11.72 6.22
C GLU A 113 13.59 10.52 5.76
N TYR A 114 13.03 9.31 5.83
CA TYR A 114 13.74 8.12 5.34
C TYR A 114 13.90 8.14 3.81
N ILE A 115 12.94 8.72 3.06
CA ILE A 115 13.13 8.95 1.62
C ILE A 115 14.30 9.92 1.38
N ASP A 116 14.42 10.99 2.18
CA ASP A 116 15.56 11.91 2.08
C ASP A 116 16.90 11.22 2.36
N GLU A 117 16.96 10.34 3.37
CA GLU A 117 18.14 9.52 3.67
C GLU A 117 18.50 8.58 2.51
N LEU A 118 17.51 7.96 1.87
CA LEU A 118 17.72 7.13 0.67
C LEU A 118 18.29 7.95 -0.50
N VAL A 119 17.75 9.15 -0.74
CA VAL A 119 18.22 10.04 -1.81
C VAL A 119 19.66 10.49 -1.54
N ALA A 120 19.96 10.89 -0.30
CA ALA A 120 21.30 11.29 0.11
C ALA A 120 22.33 10.16 -0.01
N SER A 121 21.93 8.93 0.31
CA SER A 121 22.82 7.76 0.26
C SER A 121 23.00 7.17 -1.15
N LYS A 122 22.04 7.38 -2.07
CA LYS A 122 22.04 6.80 -3.42
C LYS A 122 21.68 7.84 -4.50
N PRO A 123 22.39 8.97 -4.60
CA PRO A 123 21.98 10.08 -5.46
C PRO A 123 21.84 9.68 -6.93
N SER A 124 22.73 8.84 -7.47
CA SER A 124 22.66 8.38 -8.87
C SER A 124 21.42 7.55 -9.18
N TYR A 125 20.92 6.77 -8.22
CA TYR A 125 19.71 5.97 -8.40
C TYR A 125 18.45 6.84 -8.46
N PHE A 126 18.47 7.97 -7.77
CA PHE A 126 17.34 8.89 -7.64
C PHE A 126 17.39 10.08 -8.61
N ALA A 127 18.48 10.25 -9.36
CA ALA A 127 18.76 11.46 -10.15
C ALA A 127 17.64 11.86 -11.15
N GLU A 128 16.99 10.90 -11.78
CA GLU A 128 15.93 11.14 -12.77
C GLU A 128 14.51 10.96 -12.20
N LYS A 129 14.41 10.65 -10.91
CA LYS A 129 13.11 10.35 -10.29
C LYS A 129 12.53 11.58 -9.60
N ASN A 130 11.19 11.69 -9.61
CA ASN A 130 10.48 12.78 -8.95
C ASN A 130 10.27 12.49 -7.45
N ILE A 131 11.11 13.06 -6.59
CA ILE A 131 11.11 12.81 -5.13
C ILE A 131 9.86 13.34 -4.44
N ASP A 132 9.38 14.53 -4.80
CA ASP A 132 8.16 15.12 -4.22
C ASP A 132 6.93 14.25 -4.51
N SER A 133 6.85 13.72 -5.73
CA SER A 133 5.86 12.74 -6.12
C SER A 133 5.97 11.46 -5.28
N MET A 134 7.17 10.94 -5.02
CA MET A 134 7.33 9.75 -4.17
C MET A 134 6.83 9.99 -2.74
N LYS A 135 7.24 11.11 -2.12
CA LYS A 135 6.80 11.49 -0.77
C LYS A 135 5.27 11.62 -0.71
N THR A 136 4.67 12.21 -1.74
CA THR A 136 3.22 12.32 -1.87
C THR A 136 2.55 10.94 -1.90
N GLU A 137 3.01 10.01 -2.73
CA GLU A 137 2.43 8.66 -2.80
C GLU A 137 2.71 7.84 -1.53
N MET A 138 3.88 8.02 -0.90
CA MET A 138 4.20 7.40 0.39
C MET A 138 3.28 7.92 1.50
N GLY A 139 2.97 9.22 1.49
CA GLY A 139 1.96 9.83 2.35
C GLY A 139 0.59 9.18 2.20
N LYS A 140 0.14 8.90 0.97
CA LYS A 140 -1.09 8.15 0.72
C LYS A 140 -1.03 6.75 1.32
N LEU A 141 0.08 6.02 1.16
CA LEU A 141 0.25 4.69 1.76
C LEU A 141 0.13 4.74 3.29
N ARG A 142 0.79 5.71 3.94
CA ARG A 142 0.69 5.94 5.40
C ARG A 142 -0.77 6.19 5.83
N ILE A 143 -1.52 7.02 5.08
CA ILE A 143 -2.93 7.29 5.34
C ILE A 143 -3.79 6.01 5.25
N LEU A 144 -3.55 5.14 4.26
CA LEU A 144 -4.29 3.89 4.11
C LEU A 144 -4.00 2.88 5.22
N ILE A 145 -2.74 2.82 5.67
CA ILE A 145 -2.34 2.02 6.83
C ILE A 145 -3.07 2.55 8.08
N GLN A 146 -3.04 3.86 8.32
CA GLN A 146 -3.69 4.47 9.48
C GLN A 146 -5.21 4.25 9.45
N LYS A 147 -5.86 4.45 8.31
CA LYS A 147 -7.30 4.14 8.12
C LYS A 147 -7.63 2.69 8.51
N THR A 148 -6.74 1.74 8.19
CA THR A 148 -6.92 0.34 8.58
C THR A 148 -6.83 0.16 10.09
N LYS A 149 -5.88 0.84 10.74
CA LYS A 149 -5.73 0.87 12.20
C LYS A 149 -6.95 1.50 12.87
N ASP A 150 -7.48 2.61 12.36
CA ASP A 150 -8.67 3.26 12.90
C ASP A 150 -9.91 2.37 12.79
N VAL A 151 -10.05 1.65 11.67
CA VAL A 151 -11.11 0.63 11.51
C VAL A 151 -10.94 -0.53 12.49
N ALA A 152 -9.70 -0.92 12.83
CA ALA A 152 -9.46 -1.92 13.85
C ALA A 152 -9.82 -1.42 15.25
N THR A 153 -9.40 -0.20 15.61
CA THR A 153 -9.73 0.48 16.87
C THR A 153 -11.24 0.59 17.07
N SER A 154 -11.99 1.08 16.07
CA SER A 154 -13.46 1.20 16.15
C SER A 154 -14.18 -0.15 16.33
N LYS A 155 -13.50 -1.26 16.04
CA LYS A 155 -14.01 -2.62 16.21
C LYS A 155 -13.39 -3.34 17.41
N ASN A 156 -12.65 -2.62 18.26
CA ASN A 156 -11.91 -3.16 19.39
C ASN A 156 -11.02 -4.36 19.00
N LYS A 157 -10.30 -4.24 17.88
CA LYS A 157 -9.41 -5.28 17.36
C LYS A 157 -7.96 -4.87 17.41
N TYR A 158 -7.16 -5.73 18.04
CA TYR A 158 -5.76 -5.48 18.27
C TYR A 158 -4.91 -6.72 18.05
N TYR A 159 -3.63 -6.49 17.78
CA TYR A 159 -2.62 -7.54 17.68
C TYR A 159 -2.28 -8.10 19.07
N ASN A 160 -2.33 -9.43 19.22
CA ASN A 160 -1.93 -10.19 20.41
C ASN A 160 -2.51 -9.67 21.73
N ASP A 161 -3.75 -9.16 21.71
CA ASP A 161 -4.40 -8.50 22.84
C ASP A 161 -3.61 -7.30 23.43
N ASN A 162 -2.53 -6.88 22.75
CA ASN A 162 -1.70 -5.72 23.03
C ASN A 162 -2.32 -4.47 22.39
N SER A 163 -1.92 -3.27 22.79
CA SER A 163 -2.56 -1.99 22.44
C SER A 163 -2.45 -1.52 20.98
N GLU A 164 -1.88 -2.31 20.06
CA GLU A 164 -1.63 -1.90 18.67
C GLU A 164 -2.78 -2.35 17.73
N PRO A 165 -3.50 -1.40 17.09
CA PRO A 165 -4.67 -1.73 16.28
C PRO A 165 -4.33 -2.59 15.07
N SER A 166 -5.07 -3.70 14.90
CA SER A 166 -4.95 -4.58 13.75
C SER A 166 -6.22 -5.40 13.56
N MET A 167 -6.65 -5.61 12.32
CA MET A 167 -7.75 -6.54 12.03
C MET A 167 -7.32 -8.01 12.13
N GLN A 168 -6.03 -8.26 12.34
CA GLN A 168 -5.42 -9.57 12.51
C GLN A 168 -4.93 -9.73 13.94
N LYS A 169 -5.15 -10.92 14.50
CA LYS A 169 -4.72 -11.23 15.87
C LYS A 169 -3.21 -11.42 15.99
N ASN A 170 -2.56 -11.92 14.93
CA ASN A 170 -1.18 -12.41 15.02
C ASN A 170 -0.17 -11.54 14.26
N TRP A 171 -0.58 -10.43 13.65
CA TRP A 171 0.36 -9.49 13.05
C TRP A 171 -0.24 -8.08 12.86
N LEU A 172 0.65 -7.09 12.74
CA LEU A 172 0.35 -5.69 12.46
C LEU A 172 0.04 -5.43 10.98
N VAL A 173 -0.49 -4.26 10.65
CA VAL A 173 -0.78 -3.88 9.25
C VAL A 173 0.51 -3.85 8.43
N GLU A 174 1.55 -3.22 8.96
CA GLU A 174 2.86 -3.05 8.36
C GLU A 174 3.61 -4.38 8.18
N ASN A 175 3.19 -5.46 8.86
CA ASN A 175 3.79 -6.78 8.66
C ASN A 175 3.50 -7.37 7.26
N CYS A 176 2.48 -6.87 6.58
CA CYS A 176 1.98 -7.44 5.34
C CYS A 176 2.95 -7.17 4.17
N ALA A 177 3.26 -8.21 3.40
CA ALA A 177 4.13 -8.12 2.22
C ALA A 177 3.62 -7.10 1.20
N GLU A 178 2.29 -6.95 1.10
CA GLU A 178 1.61 -6.00 0.23
C GLU A 178 2.01 -4.55 0.51
N VAL A 179 2.20 -4.17 1.78
CA VAL A 179 2.62 -2.81 2.16
C VAL A 179 4.01 -2.51 1.60
N TRP A 180 4.93 -3.48 1.71
CA TRP A 180 6.31 -3.33 1.26
C TRP A 180 6.44 -3.36 -0.26
N ALA A 181 5.65 -4.20 -0.94
CA ALA A 181 5.60 -4.20 -2.40
C ALA A 181 5.10 -2.86 -2.95
N VAL A 182 4.05 -2.27 -2.35
CA VAL A 182 3.56 -0.95 -2.75
C VAL A 182 4.58 0.14 -2.44
N ARG A 183 5.21 0.12 -1.27
CA ARG A 183 6.31 1.05 -0.93
C ARG A 183 7.42 0.99 -1.97
N ASP A 184 7.88 -0.22 -2.32
CA ASP A 184 8.96 -0.40 -3.29
C ASP A 184 8.56 0.12 -4.68
N ALA A 185 7.32 -0.13 -5.12
CA ALA A 185 6.81 0.42 -6.38
C ALA A 185 6.77 1.96 -6.36
N ILE A 186 6.40 2.59 -5.24
CA ILE A 186 6.46 4.04 -5.06
C ILE A 186 7.89 4.55 -5.18
N LEU A 187 8.88 3.86 -4.60
CA LEU A 187 10.30 4.21 -4.75
C LEU A 187 10.81 4.02 -6.19
N GLN A 188 10.13 3.21 -7.01
CA GLN A 188 10.36 3.18 -8.45
C GLN A 188 9.73 4.35 -9.21
N GLY A 189 8.93 5.20 -8.56
CA GLY A 189 8.15 6.28 -9.17
C GLY A 189 6.71 5.87 -9.51
N GLY A 190 6.26 4.72 -9.04
CA GLY A 190 4.91 4.22 -9.24
C GLY A 190 3.87 5.02 -8.45
N LYS A 191 2.63 5.01 -8.93
CA LYS A 191 1.48 5.67 -8.30
C LYS A 191 0.60 4.65 -7.61
N ILE A 192 0.26 4.89 -6.35
CA ILE A 192 -0.51 3.91 -5.55
C ILE A 192 -1.87 3.60 -6.18
N ASP A 193 -2.47 4.61 -6.83
CA ASP A 193 -3.78 4.50 -7.47
C ASP A 193 -3.77 3.64 -8.75
N ASN A 194 -2.58 3.30 -9.26
CA ASN A 194 -2.39 2.54 -10.49
C ASN A 194 -1.88 1.11 -10.25
N VAL A 195 -1.63 0.69 -9.00
CA VAL A 195 -0.95 -0.59 -8.76
C VAL A 195 -1.86 -1.80 -8.91
N VAL A 196 -1.41 -2.78 -9.70
CA VAL A 196 -1.89 -4.15 -9.65
C VAL A 196 -1.08 -4.91 -8.60
N LEU A 197 -1.76 -5.48 -7.61
CA LEU A 197 -1.14 -6.10 -6.45
C LEU A 197 -1.48 -7.59 -6.37
N ARG A 198 -0.46 -8.44 -6.21
CA ARG A 198 -0.63 -9.90 -6.09
C ARG A 198 0.29 -10.46 -5.02
N SER A 199 -0.16 -11.52 -4.35
CA SER A 199 0.56 -12.19 -3.27
C SER A 199 0.49 -13.71 -3.39
N VAL A 200 1.51 -14.41 -2.90
CA VAL A 200 1.56 -15.88 -2.81
C VAL A 200 2.08 -16.32 -1.44
N ASN A 201 1.67 -17.50 -0.98
CA ASN A 201 2.33 -18.15 0.15
C ASN A 201 3.67 -18.71 -0.36
N VAL A 202 4.77 -18.40 0.32
CA VAL A 202 6.11 -18.81 -0.13
C VAL A 202 6.27 -20.33 -0.09
N GLU A 203 5.76 -20.97 0.96
CA GLU A 203 5.88 -22.42 1.16
C GLU A 203 5.18 -23.23 0.06
N THR A 204 3.98 -22.82 -0.36
CA THR A 204 3.15 -23.59 -1.28
C THR A 204 3.15 -23.05 -2.71
N GLY A 205 3.64 -21.82 -2.94
CA GLY A 205 3.52 -21.11 -4.21
C GLY A 205 2.08 -20.69 -4.58
N SER A 206 1.08 -21.04 -3.76
CA SER A 206 -0.31 -20.77 -4.08
C SER A 206 -0.64 -19.28 -3.95
N VAL A 207 -1.51 -18.76 -4.81
CA VAL A 207 -2.09 -17.41 -4.66
C VAL A 207 -2.63 -17.23 -3.25
N LYS A 208 -2.22 -16.14 -2.61
CA LYS A 208 -2.63 -15.78 -1.26
C LYS A 208 -3.68 -14.67 -1.32
N PRO A 209 -4.93 -14.95 -0.92
CA PRO A 209 -5.92 -13.89 -0.76
C PRO A 209 -5.46 -12.87 0.28
N PHE A 210 -5.76 -11.59 0.03
CA PHE A 210 -5.45 -10.53 0.97
C PHE A 210 -6.04 -10.81 2.35
N CYS A 211 -5.21 -10.55 3.35
CA CYS A 211 -5.59 -10.67 4.74
C CYS A 211 -6.57 -9.54 5.14
N LYS A 212 -7.17 -9.59 6.33
CA LYS A 212 -8.16 -8.58 6.76
C LYS A 212 -7.59 -7.16 6.81
N ASN A 213 -6.30 -7.00 7.14
CA ASN A 213 -5.62 -5.70 7.05
C ASN A 213 -5.59 -5.22 5.59
N CYS A 214 -4.96 -5.99 4.70
CA CYS A 214 -4.79 -5.63 3.28
C CYS A 214 -6.11 -5.41 2.53
N LYS A 215 -7.17 -6.16 2.85
CA LYS A 215 -8.51 -5.96 2.27
C LYS A 215 -9.09 -4.58 2.58
N ILE A 216 -8.70 -3.97 3.70
CA ILE A 216 -9.13 -2.63 4.08
C ILE A 216 -8.13 -1.59 3.55
N THR A 217 -6.84 -1.86 3.72
CA THR A 217 -5.75 -0.95 3.29
C THR A 217 -5.84 -0.66 1.79
N PHE A 218 -6.06 -1.68 0.97
CA PHE A 218 -6.04 -1.56 -0.48
C PHE A 218 -7.43 -1.71 -1.11
N LYS A 219 -8.51 -1.53 -0.33
CA LYS A 219 -9.90 -1.73 -0.78
C LYS A 219 -10.20 -1.05 -2.13
N ASP A 220 -9.65 0.14 -2.32
CA ASP A 220 -9.94 0.99 -3.48
C ASP A 220 -9.12 0.60 -4.73
N PHE A 221 -8.10 -0.26 -4.59
CA PHE A 221 -7.27 -0.80 -5.69
C PHE A 221 -7.60 -2.25 -6.04
N ILE A 222 -8.46 -2.91 -5.25
CA ILE A 222 -8.92 -4.27 -5.53
C ILE A 222 -9.97 -4.22 -6.63
N THR A 223 -9.53 -4.02 -7.87
CA THR A 223 -10.16 -4.78 -8.95
C THR A 223 -9.66 -6.21 -8.73
N SER A 224 -10.48 -7.04 -8.08
CA SER A 224 -10.13 -8.44 -7.89
C SER A 224 -9.95 -9.07 -9.26
N MET A 225 -8.70 -9.21 -9.66
CA MET A 225 -8.32 -10.13 -10.70
C MET A 225 -8.68 -11.54 -10.23
N LYS A 226 -9.77 -12.06 -10.79
CA LYS A 226 -10.11 -13.47 -10.70
C LYS A 226 -9.18 -14.25 -11.61
#